data_AF-A0A2A2AJB5-F1
#
_entry.id   AF-A0A2A2AJB5-F1
#
_cell.length_a   1.000
_cell.length_b   1.000
_cell.length_c   1.000
_cell.angle_alpha   90.00
_cell.angle_beta   90.00
_cell.angle_gamma   90.00
#
_symmetry.space_group_name_H-M   'P 1'
#
loop_
_entity.id
_entity.type
_entity.pdbx_description
1 polymer ?
#
loop_
_entity_poly.entity_id
_entity_poly.type
_entity_poly.pdbx_seq_one_letter_code
_entity_poly.pdbx_strand_id
1 'polypeptide(L)'
;MPHAKPRPQAAAPAPAPAPATGQDAALARQVQQRMDFSHWPALIVRMPSADQAPVLFGMLEAALQRGQPFALVADMAEYLGGPPETPAQRKSAALWLKQHRQAFFSLCRGNVYVLADARTRAALLASGRQQASASGLPIEAAATLEEALALARGLLGKAGPPSQKCPGNKK
;
A
#
# COMPACT_ATOMS: atom_id res chain seq x y z
N MET A 1 47.50 30.08 -39.48
CA MET A 1 47.31 30.00 -38.02
C MET A 1 46.18 29.00 -37.76
N PRO A 2 46.47 27.71 -37.50
CA PRO A 2 45.42 26.71 -37.29
C PRO A 2 44.87 26.81 -35.85
N HIS A 3 43.62 27.24 -35.71
CA HIS A 3 42.90 27.16 -34.44
C HIS A 3 42.30 25.75 -34.28
N ALA A 4 42.85 24.99 -33.34
CA ALA A 4 42.37 23.68 -32.95
C ALA A 4 40.95 23.77 -32.35
N LYS A 5 40.02 22.94 -32.84
CA LYS A 5 38.70 22.75 -32.24
C LYS A 5 38.83 22.05 -30.88
N PRO A 6 38.09 22.46 -29.83
CA PRO A 6 38.04 21.72 -28.58
C PRO A 6 37.28 20.40 -28.76
N ARG A 7 37.84 19.32 -28.20
CA ARG A 7 37.19 18.00 -28.08
C ARG A 7 35.95 18.09 -27.18
N PRO A 8 34.87 17.35 -27.46
CA PRO A 8 33.77 17.20 -26.52
C PRO A 8 34.25 16.41 -25.29
N GLN A 9 34.15 17.04 -24.12
CA GLN A 9 34.41 16.42 -22.83
C GLN A 9 33.30 15.38 -22.58
N ALA A 10 33.69 14.13 -22.37
CA ALA A 10 32.78 13.04 -22.06
C ALA A 10 31.92 13.41 -20.83
N ALA A 11 30.60 13.31 -20.98
CA ALA A 11 29.66 13.48 -19.88
C ALA A 11 30.03 12.51 -18.76
N ALA A 12 30.27 13.08 -17.57
CA ALA A 12 30.47 12.31 -16.35
C ALA A 12 29.27 11.35 -16.15
N PRO A 13 29.50 10.10 -15.69
CA PRO A 13 28.41 9.22 -15.33
C PRO A 13 27.56 9.87 -14.24
N ALA A 14 26.23 9.80 -14.41
CA ALA A 14 25.27 10.26 -13.40
C ALA A 14 25.62 9.66 -12.03
N PRO A 15 25.46 10.43 -10.93
CA PRO A 15 25.75 9.92 -9.60
C PRO A 15 24.90 8.67 -9.34
N ALA A 16 25.56 7.57 -8.96
CA ALA A 16 24.89 6.40 -8.43
C ALA A 16 24.01 6.82 -7.23
N PRO A 17 22.84 6.19 -7.02
CA PRO A 17 21.98 6.52 -5.89
C PRO A 17 22.78 6.40 -4.60
N ALA A 18 22.79 7.48 -3.80
CA ALA A 18 23.50 7.53 -2.53
C ALA A 18 23.09 6.34 -1.64
N PRO A 19 24.01 5.75 -0.86
CA PRO A 19 23.66 4.70 0.08
C PRO A 19 22.60 5.24 1.04
N ALA A 20 21.47 4.54 1.13
CA ALA A 20 20.40 4.88 2.06
C ALA A 20 20.99 5.04 3.47
N THR A 21 20.71 6.16 4.13
CA THR A 21 21.12 6.42 5.51
C THR A 21 20.71 5.25 6.41
N GLY A 22 21.44 4.95 7.48
CA GLY A 22 21.12 3.81 8.36
C GLY A 22 19.67 3.81 8.88
N GLN A 23 19.05 4.99 9.00
CA GLN A 23 17.65 5.16 9.37
C GLN A 23 16.67 4.75 8.25
N ASP A 24 16.95 5.12 7.00
CA ASP A 24 16.15 4.71 5.83
C ASP A 24 16.20 3.18 5.64
N ALA A 25 17.38 2.58 5.79
CA ALA A 25 17.54 1.13 5.71
C ALA A 25 16.77 0.41 6.83
N ALA A 26 16.76 0.96 8.04
CA ALA A 26 16.00 0.40 9.17
C ALA A 26 14.48 0.50 8.94
N LEU A 27 14.00 1.63 8.40
CA LEU A 27 12.59 1.79 8.03
C LEU A 27 12.18 0.80 6.93
N ALA A 28 12.98 0.70 5.86
CA ALA A 28 12.70 -0.22 4.75
C ALA A 28 12.65 -1.68 5.22
N ARG A 29 13.50 -2.06 6.17
CA ARG A 29 13.49 -3.40 6.77
C ARG A 29 12.22 -3.64 7.60
N GLN A 30 11.77 -2.66 8.39
CA GLN A 30 10.53 -2.77 9.16
C GLN A 30 9.30 -2.90 8.26
N VAL A 31 9.26 -2.11 7.18
CA VAL A 31 8.23 -2.19 6.14
C VAL A 31 8.18 -3.61 5.57
N GLN A 32 9.31 -4.13 5.07
CA GLN A 32 9.37 -5.48 4.48
C GLN A 32 8.96 -6.57 5.47
N GLN A 33 9.39 -6.48 6.73
CA GLN A 33 9.04 -7.48 7.73
C GLN A 33 7.52 -7.56 7.98
N ARG A 34 6.79 -6.45 7.84
CA ARG A 34 5.35 -6.40 8.10
C ARG A 34 4.49 -6.79 6.89
N MET A 35 5.08 -7.02 5.73
CA MET A 35 4.39 -7.37 4.51
C MET A 35 4.63 -8.84 4.15
N ASP A 36 3.58 -9.54 3.77
CA ASP A 36 3.67 -10.86 3.17
C ASP A 36 2.99 -10.84 1.80
N PHE A 37 3.78 -11.18 0.77
CA PHE A 37 3.35 -11.22 -0.63
C PHE A 37 3.04 -12.64 -1.10
N SER A 38 3.06 -13.64 -0.21
CA SER A 38 2.91 -15.06 -0.56
C SER A 38 1.54 -15.37 -1.16
N HIS A 39 0.55 -14.50 -0.92
CA HIS A 39 -0.83 -14.64 -1.40
C HIS A 39 -1.22 -13.62 -2.48
N TRP A 40 -0.23 -12.98 -3.14
CA TRP A 40 -0.48 -12.00 -4.20
C TRP A 40 -1.51 -12.51 -5.24
N PRO A 41 -2.52 -11.71 -5.64
CA PRO A 41 -2.69 -10.27 -5.39
C PRO A 41 -3.46 -9.90 -4.11
N ALA A 42 -3.60 -10.81 -3.15
CA ALA A 42 -3.97 -10.46 -1.77
C ALA A 42 -2.70 -10.20 -0.95
N LEU A 43 -2.46 -8.94 -0.60
CA LEU A 43 -1.32 -8.53 0.20
C LEU A 43 -1.68 -8.58 1.68
N ILE A 44 -0.93 -9.36 2.46
CA ILE A 44 -1.10 -9.40 3.92
C ILE A 44 -0.16 -8.37 4.54
N VAL A 45 -0.70 -7.51 5.40
CA VAL A 45 0.08 -6.54 6.18
C VAL A 45 -0.26 -6.63 7.65
N ARG A 46 0.77 -6.49 8.49
CA ARG A 46 0.60 -6.32 9.94
C ARG A 46 0.63 -4.85 10.26
N MET A 47 -0.54 -4.29 10.57
CA MET A 47 -0.68 -2.85 10.78
C MET A 47 0.14 -2.42 11.99
N PRO A 48 1.07 -1.48 11.83
CA PRO A 48 1.86 -0.97 12.94
C PRO A 48 0.98 -0.08 13.82
N SER A 49 1.42 0.22 15.04
CA SER A 49 0.77 1.20 15.91
C SER A 49 0.64 2.58 15.23
N ALA A 50 -0.35 3.36 15.65
CA ALA A 50 -0.66 4.68 15.12
C ALA A 50 0.53 5.67 15.09
N ASP A 51 1.49 5.54 16.00
CA ASP A 51 2.70 6.36 16.06
C ASP A 51 3.75 6.02 14.99
N GLN A 52 3.67 4.84 14.39
CA GLN A 52 4.57 4.35 13.35
C GLN A 52 4.04 4.63 11.94
N ALA A 53 3.45 5.83 11.73
CA ALA A 53 2.90 6.24 10.45
C ALA A 53 3.88 6.08 9.25
N PRO A 54 5.19 6.38 9.37
CA PRO A 54 6.14 6.16 8.26
C PRO A 54 6.23 4.69 7.81
N VAL A 55 6.06 3.73 8.73
CA VAL A 55 6.05 2.30 8.39
C VAL A 55 4.79 1.97 7.59
N LEU A 56 3.62 2.47 8.02
CA LEU A 56 2.37 2.30 7.29
C LEU A 56 2.47 2.85 5.86
N PHE A 57 2.98 4.07 5.71
CA PHE A 57 3.13 4.72 4.41
C PHE A 57 4.07 3.93 3.50
N GLY A 58 5.22 3.51 4.01
CA GLY A 58 6.16 2.68 3.26
C GLY A 58 5.55 1.35 2.80
N MET A 59 4.72 0.69 3.62
CA MET A 59 4.02 -0.53 3.21
C MET A 59 3.05 -0.28 2.05
N LEU A 60 2.26 0.79 2.12
CA LEU A 60 1.30 1.12 1.07
C LEU A 60 2.03 1.53 -0.22
N GLU A 61 3.08 2.32 -0.13
CA GLU A 61 3.91 2.72 -1.27
C GLU A 61 4.57 1.50 -1.94
N ALA A 62 5.13 0.57 -1.16
CA ALA A 62 5.71 -0.67 -1.69
C ALA A 62 4.67 -1.52 -2.44
N ALA A 63 3.42 -1.55 -1.97
CA ALA A 63 2.33 -2.21 -2.68
C ALA A 63 2.00 -1.51 -4.01
N LEU A 64 1.92 -0.17 -3.99
CA LEU A 64 1.61 0.65 -5.17
C LEU A 64 2.71 0.58 -6.25
N GLN A 65 3.97 0.52 -5.84
CA GLN A 65 5.12 0.41 -6.75
C GLN A 65 5.09 -0.84 -7.64
N ARG A 66 4.34 -1.88 -7.24
CA ARG A 66 4.16 -3.09 -8.07
C ARG A 66 3.31 -2.84 -9.31
N GLY A 67 2.56 -1.73 -9.37
CA GLY A 67 1.77 -1.32 -10.54
C GLY A 67 0.65 -2.29 -10.91
N GLN A 68 0.25 -3.19 -10.01
CA GLN A 68 -0.70 -4.27 -10.25
C GLN A 68 -1.88 -4.14 -9.30
N PRO A 69 -3.12 -4.42 -9.73
CA PRO A 69 -4.28 -4.41 -8.83
C PRO A 69 -4.12 -5.42 -7.69
N PHE A 70 -4.51 -5.02 -6.49
CA PHE A 70 -4.38 -5.85 -5.29
C PHE A 70 -5.51 -5.59 -4.29
N ALA A 71 -5.73 -6.54 -3.38
CA ALA A 71 -6.55 -6.33 -2.20
C ALA A 71 -5.66 -6.37 -0.95
N LEU A 72 -5.95 -5.51 0.02
CA LEU A 72 -5.21 -5.44 1.27
C LEU A 72 -5.88 -6.33 2.31
N VAL A 73 -5.10 -7.15 2.99
CA VAL A 73 -5.51 -7.94 4.15
C VAL A 73 -4.71 -7.44 5.34
N ALA A 74 -5.35 -6.65 6.20
CA ALA A 74 -4.70 -5.92 7.27
C ALA A 74 -4.98 -6.57 8.62
N ASP A 75 -3.95 -7.12 9.26
CA ASP A 75 -4.00 -7.54 10.67
C ASP A 75 -3.94 -6.30 11.56
N MET A 76 -5.00 -6.13 12.36
CA MET A 76 -5.26 -4.94 13.17
C MET A 76 -4.92 -5.13 14.65
N ALA A 77 -4.42 -6.29 15.05
CA ALA A 77 -4.19 -6.63 16.46
C ALA A 77 -3.27 -5.62 17.18
N GLU A 78 -2.14 -5.27 16.57
CA GLU A 78 -1.19 -4.30 17.13
C GLU A 78 -1.74 -2.88 17.10
N TYR A 79 -2.32 -2.46 15.96
CA TYR A 79 -2.87 -1.12 15.80
C TYR A 79 -3.95 -0.79 16.84
N LEU A 80 -4.83 -1.75 17.15
CA LEU A 80 -5.89 -1.58 18.14
C LEU A 80 -5.44 -1.83 19.60
N GLY A 81 -4.31 -2.51 19.80
CA GLY A 81 -3.70 -2.66 21.12
C GLY A 81 -2.97 -1.40 21.59
N GLY A 82 -2.68 -0.47 20.68
CA GLY A 82 -2.05 0.81 20.97
C GLY A 82 -3.03 1.90 21.44
N PRO A 83 -2.52 3.06 21.88
CA PRO A 83 -3.34 4.22 22.17
C PRO A 83 -4.09 4.70 20.92
N PRO A 84 -5.28 5.32 21.09
CA PRO A 84 -6.03 5.85 19.96
C PRO A 84 -5.24 6.92 19.23
N GLU A 85 -5.46 7.02 17.93
CA GLU A 85 -4.78 8.02 17.10
C GLU A 85 -5.00 9.44 17.63
N THR A 86 -3.92 10.20 17.65
CA THR A 86 -3.92 11.64 17.87
C THR A 86 -4.42 12.38 16.62
N PRO A 87 -4.91 13.62 16.77
CA PRO A 87 -5.24 14.47 15.62
C PRO A 87 -4.08 14.67 14.64
N ALA A 88 -2.84 14.71 15.15
CA ALA A 88 -1.64 14.85 14.32
C ALA A 88 -1.42 13.62 13.43
N GLN A 89 -1.55 12.42 13.98
CA GLN A 89 -1.42 11.16 13.22
C GLN A 89 -2.51 11.06 12.14
N ARG A 90 -3.77 11.36 12.47
CA ARG A 90 -4.86 11.41 11.49
C ARG A 90 -4.59 12.41 10.36
N LYS A 91 -4.04 13.59 10.70
CA LYS A 91 -3.66 14.60 9.70
C LYS A 91 -2.58 14.07 8.76
N SER A 92 -1.55 13.41 9.29
CA SER A 92 -0.49 12.81 8.48
C SER A 92 -1.03 11.74 7.54
N ALA A 93 -1.89 10.84 8.03
CA ALA A 93 -2.53 9.81 7.20
C ALA A 93 -3.41 10.43 6.09
N ALA A 94 -4.19 11.46 6.42
CA ALA A 94 -5.01 12.16 5.44
C ALA A 94 -4.16 12.89 4.37
N LEU A 95 -3.03 13.48 4.75
CA LEU A 95 -2.11 14.13 3.81
C LEU A 95 -1.42 13.12 2.89
N TRP A 96 -1.00 11.97 3.42
CA TRP A 96 -0.43 10.90 2.61
C TRP A 96 -1.48 10.37 1.61
N LEU A 97 -2.70 10.09 2.08
CA LEU A 97 -3.77 9.58 1.22
C LEU A 97 -4.16 10.58 0.14
N LYS A 98 -4.16 11.89 0.42
CA LYS A 98 -4.39 12.92 -0.60
C LYS A 98 -3.34 12.89 -1.72
N GLN A 99 -2.07 12.69 -1.37
CA GLN A 99 -0.97 12.63 -2.34
C GLN A 99 -1.00 11.34 -3.18
N HIS A 100 -1.39 10.21 -2.58
CA HIS A 100 -1.36 8.90 -3.22
C HIS A 100 -2.74 8.44 -3.73
N ARG A 101 -3.77 9.29 -3.57
CA ARG A 101 -5.19 8.96 -3.81
C ARG A 101 -5.41 8.26 -5.14
N GLN A 102 -4.87 8.83 -6.22
CA GLN A 102 -5.11 8.34 -7.57
C GLN A 102 -4.54 6.94 -7.78
N ALA A 103 -3.27 6.73 -7.41
CA ALA A 103 -2.63 5.42 -7.51
C ALA A 103 -3.33 4.40 -6.60
N PHE A 104 -3.63 4.80 -5.36
CA PHE A 104 -4.26 3.93 -4.37
C PHE A 104 -5.63 3.43 -4.82
N PHE A 105 -6.55 4.33 -5.22
CA PHE A 105 -7.89 3.91 -5.64
C PHE A 105 -7.93 3.31 -7.05
N SER A 106 -6.87 3.44 -7.85
CA SER A 106 -6.75 2.76 -9.15
C SER A 106 -6.36 1.28 -8.99
N LEU A 107 -5.46 0.99 -8.06
CA LEU A 107 -4.88 -0.36 -7.87
C LEU A 107 -5.53 -1.15 -6.73
N CYS A 108 -5.85 -0.50 -5.62
CA CYS A 108 -6.46 -1.16 -4.46
C CYS A 108 -7.93 -1.49 -4.75
N ARG A 109 -8.25 -2.79 -4.79
CA ARG A 109 -9.60 -3.32 -5.05
C ARG A 109 -10.44 -3.46 -3.79
N GLY A 110 -9.84 -3.32 -2.62
CA GLY A 110 -10.53 -3.39 -1.35
C GLY A 110 -9.58 -3.65 -0.19
N ASN A 111 -10.12 -3.53 1.02
CA ASN A 111 -9.38 -3.82 2.25
C ASN A 111 -10.20 -4.78 3.12
N VAL A 112 -9.52 -5.76 3.72
CA VAL A 112 -10.11 -6.72 4.65
C VAL A 112 -9.35 -6.66 5.97
N TYR A 113 -10.04 -6.29 7.04
CA TYR A 113 -9.45 -6.28 8.38
C TYR A 113 -9.48 -7.67 9.02
N VAL A 114 -8.37 -8.10 9.61
CA VAL A 114 -8.28 -9.32 10.42
C VAL A 114 -8.27 -8.91 11.89
N LEU A 115 -9.25 -9.41 12.65
CA LEU A 115 -9.30 -9.22 14.09
C LEU A 115 -10.18 -10.28 14.74
N ALA A 116 -9.66 -11.03 15.71
CA ALA A 116 -10.40 -12.12 16.36
C ALA A 116 -11.62 -11.64 17.17
N ASP A 117 -11.48 -10.53 17.92
CA ASP A 117 -12.55 -10.01 18.77
C ASP A 117 -13.75 -9.50 17.96
N ALA A 118 -14.92 -10.12 18.14
CA ALA A 118 -16.10 -9.84 17.32
C ALA A 118 -16.65 -8.42 17.51
N ARG A 119 -16.66 -7.90 18.75
CA ARG A 119 -17.22 -6.58 19.05
C ARG A 119 -16.36 -5.48 18.44
N THR A 120 -15.05 -5.57 18.66
CA THR A 120 -14.06 -4.63 18.13
C THR A 120 -14.00 -4.73 16.61
N ARG A 121 -14.09 -5.95 16.04
CA ARG A 121 -14.13 -6.16 14.59
C ARG A 121 -15.33 -5.47 13.95
N ALA A 122 -16.52 -5.59 14.56
CA ALA A 122 -17.72 -4.93 14.07
C ALA A 122 -17.60 -3.40 14.13
N ALA A 123 -17.08 -2.85 15.24
CA ALA A 123 -16.84 -1.41 15.38
C ALA A 123 -15.82 -0.89 14.36
N LEU A 124 -14.73 -1.62 14.16
CA LEU A 124 -13.71 -1.30 13.18
C LEU A 124 -14.27 -1.33 11.76
N LEU A 125 -15.02 -2.36 11.40
CA LEU A 125 -15.66 -2.49 10.09
C LEU A 125 -16.61 -1.31 9.83
N ALA A 126 -17.44 -0.96 10.81
CA ALA A 126 -18.35 0.19 10.70
C ALA A 126 -17.57 1.50 10.45
N SER A 127 -16.54 1.76 11.26
CA SER A 127 -15.67 2.93 11.10
C SER A 127 -14.98 2.95 9.73
N GLY A 128 -14.40 1.84 9.30
CA GLY A 128 -13.73 1.71 8.01
C GLY A 128 -14.66 1.98 6.83
N ARG A 129 -15.89 1.44 6.87
CA ARG A 129 -16.90 1.68 5.83
C ARG A 129 -17.35 3.15 5.80
N GLN A 130 -17.52 3.78 6.95
CA GLN A 130 -17.81 5.23 7.01
C GLN A 130 -16.70 6.05 6.36
N GLN A 131 -15.43 5.75 6.66
CA GLN A 131 -14.28 6.44 6.07
C GLN A 131 -14.14 6.20 4.55
N ALA A 132 -14.39 4.97 4.09
CA ALA A 132 -14.29 4.60 2.69
C ALA A 132 -15.52 4.99 1.85
N SER A 133 -16.61 5.44 2.48
CA SER A 133 -17.87 5.76 1.80
C SER A 133 -17.70 6.77 0.65
N ALA A 134 -16.82 7.76 0.81
CA ALA A 134 -16.57 8.78 -0.20
C ALA A 134 -15.68 8.31 -1.37
N SER A 135 -14.97 7.18 -1.22
CA SER A 135 -14.08 6.64 -2.25
C SER A 135 -14.65 5.42 -2.97
N GLY A 136 -15.67 4.76 -2.39
CA GLY A 136 -16.26 3.54 -2.95
C GLY A 136 -15.38 2.29 -2.78
N LEU A 137 -14.29 2.38 -1.99
CA LEU A 137 -13.43 1.23 -1.72
C LEU A 137 -14.16 0.24 -0.80
N PRO A 138 -14.37 -1.02 -1.22
CA PRO A 138 -15.05 -1.99 -0.37
C PRO A 138 -14.17 -2.37 0.82
N ILE A 139 -14.78 -2.34 2.01
CA ILE A 139 -14.14 -2.69 3.28
C ILE A 139 -14.92 -3.85 3.91
N GLU A 140 -14.21 -4.94 4.16
CA GLU A 140 -14.70 -6.14 4.85
C GLU A 140 -13.88 -6.41 6.12
N ALA A 141 -14.34 -7.31 6.98
CA ALA A 141 -13.57 -7.75 8.14
C ALA A 141 -13.85 -9.23 8.44
N ALA A 142 -12.82 -9.94 8.90
CA ALA A 142 -12.84 -11.36 9.21
C ALA A 142 -12.19 -11.65 10.56
N ALA A 143 -12.57 -12.78 11.18
CA ALA A 143 -12.00 -13.21 12.45
C ALA A 143 -10.60 -13.81 12.26
N THR A 144 -10.38 -14.46 11.12
CA THR A 144 -9.15 -15.18 10.81
C THR A 144 -8.53 -14.72 9.50
N LEU A 145 -7.24 -15.03 9.33
CA LEU A 145 -6.52 -14.75 8.10
C LEU A 145 -7.08 -15.52 6.90
N GLU A 146 -7.48 -16.78 7.08
CA GLU A 146 -8.05 -17.61 6.01
C GLU A 146 -9.35 -17.01 5.45
N GLU A 147 -10.26 -16.64 6.35
CA GLU A 147 -11.50 -15.94 5.97
C GLU A 147 -11.20 -14.62 5.26
N ALA A 148 -10.22 -13.87 5.75
CA ALA A 148 -9.86 -12.59 5.16
C ALA A 148 -9.29 -12.74 3.75
N LEU A 149 -8.46 -13.76 3.52
CA LEU A 149 -7.95 -14.12 2.19
C LEU A 149 -9.08 -14.51 1.23
N ALA A 150 -10.07 -15.26 1.71
CA ALA A 150 -11.24 -15.61 0.91
C ALA A 150 -12.05 -14.37 0.49
N LEU A 151 -12.29 -13.44 1.44
CA LEU A 151 -12.95 -12.16 1.16
C LEU A 151 -12.13 -11.31 0.18
N ALA A 152 -10.83 -11.19 0.38
CA ALA A 152 -9.94 -10.43 -0.49
C ALA A 152 -9.98 -10.93 -1.95
N ARG A 153 -9.98 -12.25 -2.16
CA ARG A 153 -10.18 -12.86 -3.48
C ARG A 153 -11.53 -12.50 -4.09
N GLY A 154 -12.59 -12.45 -3.29
CA GLY A 154 -13.90 -11.99 -3.72
C GLY A 154 -13.89 -10.53 -4.19
N LEU A 155 -13.19 -9.64 -3.47
CA LEU A 155 -13.03 -8.23 -3.85
C LEU A 155 -12.26 -8.08 -5.17
N LEU A 156 -11.20 -8.87 -5.34
CA LEU A 156 -10.42 -8.93 -6.58
C LEU A 156 -11.23 -9.44 -7.77
N GLY A 157 -12.14 -10.40 -7.57
CA GLY A 157 -13.00 -10.92 -8.63
C GLY A 157 -14.18 -10.01 -9.00
N LYS A 158 -14.69 -9.21 -8.05
CA LYS A 158 -15.77 -8.23 -8.29
C LYS A 158 -15.29 -6.98 -9.01
N ALA A 159 -14.06 -6.55 -8.76
CA ALA A 159 -13.39 -5.57 -9.59
C ALA A 159 -13.00 -6.26 -10.91
N GLY A 160 -13.94 -6.30 -11.86
CA GLY A 160 -13.77 -6.98 -13.15
C GLY A 160 -12.42 -6.74 -13.83
N PRO A 161 -11.97 -7.66 -14.69
CA PRO A 161 -10.61 -7.64 -15.23
C PRO A 161 -10.28 -6.28 -15.84
N PRO A 162 -9.03 -5.79 -15.73
CA PRO A 162 -8.60 -4.73 -16.64
C PRO A 162 -8.82 -5.30 -18.04
N SER A 163 -9.68 -4.65 -18.82
CA SER A 163 -9.85 -4.97 -20.24
C SER A 163 -8.48 -4.97 -20.90
N GLN A 164 -7.87 -6.15 -21.02
CA GLN A 164 -6.79 -6.38 -21.95
C GLN A 164 -7.43 -6.18 -23.32
N LYS A 165 -7.33 -4.96 -23.84
CA LYS A 165 -7.44 -4.78 -25.28
C LYS A 165 -6.24 -5.51 -25.87
N CYS A 166 -6.43 -6.77 -26.23
CA CYS A 166 -5.57 -7.42 -27.21
C CYS A 166 -5.59 -6.52 -28.45
N PRO A 167 -4.46 -5.96 -28.92
CA PRO A 167 -4.43 -5.38 -30.25
C PRO A 167 -4.62 -6.55 -31.20
N GLY A 168 -5.82 -6.62 -31.78
CA GLY A 168 -6.15 -7.58 -32.83
C GLY A 168 -5.12 -7.47 -33.95
N ASN A 169 -4.42 -8.56 -34.16
CA ASN A 169 -3.54 -8.77 -35.29
C ASN A 169 -4.37 -8.68 -36.58
N LYS A 170 -4.31 -7.56 -37.29
CA LYS A 170 -4.80 -7.48 -38.67
C LYS A 170 -3.64 -7.85 -39.60
N LYS A 171 -3.75 -9.05 -40.15
CA LYS A 171 -3.00 -9.50 -41.32
C LYS A 171 -3.65 -8.97 -42.58
#